data_AF-A0A538FQI1-F1
#
_entry.id   AF-A0A538FQI1-F1
#
_cell.length_a   1.000
_cell.length_b   1.000
_cell.length_c   1.000
_cell.angle_alpha   90.00
_cell.angle_beta   90.00
_cell.angle_gamma   90.00
#
_symmetry.space_group_name_H-M   'P 1'
#
loop_
_entity.id
_entity.type
_entity.pdbx_description
1 polymer ?
#
loop_
_entity_poly.entity_id
_entity_poly.type
_entity_poly.pdbx_seq_one_letter_code
_entity_poly.pdbx_strand_id
1 'polypeptide(L)'
;MTSATVPHDELHAGPKPPPRGWRRLLAPGWLRVPWMTALFFGIGLGITLLVRWAEGWHPIWDGEVITTVELTAVPFGFLAGIGGFDYWARYVIGSPTRPEDHSGH
;
A
#
# COMPACT_ATOMS: atom_id res chain seq x y z
N MET A 1 -31.88 11.70 -33.66
CA MET A 1 -31.14 11.50 -32.39
C MET A 1 -31.97 10.58 -31.52
N THR A 2 -31.69 9.28 -31.56
CA THR A 2 -32.27 8.28 -30.65
C THR A 2 -31.41 8.22 -29.41
N SER A 3 -31.95 8.64 -28.26
CA SER A 3 -31.34 8.46 -26.95
C SER A 3 -31.38 6.97 -26.63
N ALA A 4 -30.25 6.28 -26.74
CA ALA A 4 -30.11 4.92 -26.25
C ALA A 4 -30.01 4.99 -24.72
N THR A 5 -31.11 4.66 -24.03
CA THR A 5 -31.09 4.41 -22.59
C THR A 5 -30.33 3.11 -22.35
N VAL A 6 -29.08 3.23 -21.89
CA VAL A 6 -28.34 2.07 -21.36
C VAL A 6 -29.14 1.53 -20.17
N PRO A 7 -29.49 0.23 -20.14
CA PRO A 7 -30.21 -0.35 -19.02
C PRO A 7 -29.40 -0.15 -17.72
N HIS A 8 -30.06 0.39 -16.69
CA HIS A 8 -29.46 0.73 -15.39
C HIS A 8 -28.90 -0.51 -14.64
N ASP A 9 -29.19 -1.71 -15.13
CA ASP A 9 -28.79 -2.99 -14.53
C ASP A 9 -27.39 -3.49 -14.96
N GLU A 10 -26.79 -2.96 -16.03
CA GLU A 10 -25.42 -3.36 -16.45
C GLU A 10 -24.30 -2.63 -15.69
N LEU A 11 -24.63 -1.61 -14.88
CA LEU A 11 -23.64 -0.75 -14.22
C LEU A 11 -23.02 -1.33 -12.94
N HIS A 12 -23.55 -2.44 -12.42
CA HIS A 12 -23.11 -3.00 -11.14
C HIS A 12 -22.69 -4.46 -11.28
N ALA A 13 -21.50 -4.71 -11.82
CA ALA A 13 -20.83 -5.99 -11.59
C ALA A 13 -20.80 -6.24 -10.08
N GLY A 14 -21.45 -7.31 -9.63
CA GLY A 14 -21.62 -7.61 -8.21
C GLY A 14 -20.29 -7.64 -7.45
N PRO A 15 -20.31 -7.46 -6.10
CA PRO A 15 -19.10 -7.41 -5.30
C PRO A 15 -18.20 -8.62 -5.57
N LYS A 16 -16.91 -8.37 -5.85
CA LYS A 16 -15.95 -9.47 -6.03
C LYS A 16 -15.94 -10.34 -4.77
N PRO A 17 -15.98 -11.68 -4.90
CA PRO A 17 -15.98 -12.55 -3.75
C PRO A 17 -14.70 -12.34 -2.92
N PRO A 18 -14.79 -12.35 -1.58
CA PRO A 18 -13.64 -12.11 -0.73
C PRO A 18 -12.58 -13.20 -0.93
N PRO A 19 -11.28 -12.84 -0.88
CA PRO A 19 -10.20 -13.79 -1.04
C PRO A 19 -10.24 -14.89 0.03
N ARG A 20 -9.85 -16.10 -0.36
CA ARG A 20 -9.84 -17.30 0.51
C ARG A 20 -8.43 -17.79 0.76
N GLY A 21 -8.23 -18.47 1.89
CA GLY A 21 -6.93 -19.02 2.30
C GLY A 21 -5.86 -17.94 2.48
N TRP A 22 -4.63 -18.25 2.09
CA TRP A 22 -3.45 -17.37 2.22
C TRP A 22 -3.59 -16.02 1.48
N ARG A 23 -4.42 -15.95 0.43
CA ARG A 23 -4.67 -14.71 -0.31
C ARG A 23 -5.27 -13.60 0.58
N ARG A 24 -5.87 -13.95 1.72
CA ARG A 24 -6.35 -12.98 2.71
C ARG A 24 -5.22 -12.17 3.35
N LEU A 25 -4.00 -12.69 3.38
CA LEU A 25 -2.82 -11.97 3.87
C LEU A 25 -2.36 -10.91 2.87
N LEU A 26 -2.66 -11.08 1.58
CA LEU A 26 -2.29 -10.11 0.53
C LEU A 26 -3.39 -9.11 0.20
N ALA A 27 -4.63 -9.45 0.56
CA ALA A 27 -5.77 -8.57 0.39
C ALA A 27 -5.64 -7.34 1.31
N PRO A 28 -6.04 -6.14 0.86
CA PRO A 28 -6.12 -4.98 1.74
C PRO A 28 -7.00 -5.29 2.96
N GLY A 29 -6.48 -4.97 4.15
CA GLY A 29 -7.17 -5.20 5.41
C GLY A 29 -6.23 -5.54 6.55
N TRP A 30 -6.82 -5.76 7.73
CA TRP A 30 -6.08 -5.96 8.98
C TRP A 30 -5.14 -7.17 9.00
N LEU A 31 -5.39 -8.20 8.18
CA LEU A 31 -4.49 -9.35 8.08
C LEU A 31 -3.19 -9.03 7.34
N ARG A 32 -3.20 -8.00 6.48
CA ARG A 32 -2.04 -7.55 5.72
C ARG A 32 -1.17 -6.57 6.51
N VAL A 33 -1.78 -5.82 7.45
CA VAL A 33 -1.11 -4.78 8.25
C VAL A 33 0.14 -5.30 8.98
N PRO A 34 0.13 -6.39 9.75
CA PRO A 34 1.28 -6.76 10.57
C PRO A 34 2.56 -7.01 9.75
N TRP A 35 2.44 -7.74 8.65
CA TRP A 35 3.61 -8.07 7.84
C TRP A 35 4.05 -6.92 6.93
N MET A 36 3.12 -6.07 6.46
CA MET A 36 3.49 -4.86 5.70
C MET A 36 4.19 -3.83 6.59
N THR A 37 3.72 -3.64 7.82
CA THR A 37 4.39 -2.81 8.82
C THR A 37 5.79 -3.34 9.13
N ALA A 38 5.95 -4.65 9.37
CA ALA A 38 7.25 -5.26 9.61
C ALA A 38 8.20 -5.14 8.39
N LEU A 39 7.67 -5.31 7.17
CA LEU A 39 8.43 -5.16 5.94
C LEU A 39 8.98 -3.73 5.80
N PHE A 40 8.12 -2.72 5.97
CA PHE A 40 8.54 -1.32 5.86
C PHE A 40 9.47 -0.88 6.99
N PHE A 41 9.28 -1.40 8.20
CA PHE A 41 10.26 -1.24 9.28
C PHE A 41 11.63 -1.81 8.89
N GLY A 42 11.66 -3.01 8.31
CA GLY A 42 12.89 -3.61 7.81
C GLY A 42 13.56 -2.77 6.71
N ILE A 43 12.77 -2.16 5.83
CA ILE A 43 13.27 -1.27 4.77
C ILE A 43 13.85 0.02 5.35
N GLY A 44 13.14 0.70 6.25
CA GLY A 44 13.59 1.93 6.90
C GLY A 44 14.88 1.71 7.70
N LEU A 45 14.91 0.66 8.53
CA LEU A 45 16.08 0.25 9.29
C LEU A 45 17.24 -0.10 8.35
N GLY A 46 16.98 -0.93 7.34
CA GLY A 46 17.98 -1.39 6.39
C GLY A 46 18.65 -0.24 5.62
N ILE A 47 17.85 0.69 5.07
CA ILE A 47 18.37 1.86 4.35
C ILE A 47 19.17 2.74 5.30
N THR A 48 18.67 2.99 6.52
CA THR A 48 19.36 3.82 7.51
C THR A 48 20.74 3.25 7.86
N LEU A 49 20.80 1.97 8.22
CA LEU A 49 22.06 1.32 8.58
C LEU A 49 23.02 1.24 7.37
N LEU A 50 22.49 0.96 6.17
CA LEU A 50 23.30 0.89 4.95
C LEU A 50 23.95 2.22 4.61
N VAL A 51 23.18 3.32 4.64
CA VAL A 51 23.71 4.67 4.36
C VAL A 51 24.73 5.08 5.42
N ARG A 52 24.43 4.88 6.70
CA ARG A 52 25.38 5.22 7.78
C ARG A 52 26.67 4.43 7.66
N TRP A 53 26.59 3.14 7.32
CA TRP A 53 27.77 2.31 7.07
C TRP A 53 28.55 2.80 5.84
N ALA A 54 27.88 3.06 4.72
CA ALA A 54 28.53 3.50 3.48
C ALA A 54 29.24 4.85 3.63
N GLU A 55 28.69 5.75 4.43
CA GLU A 55 29.24 7.09 4.70
C GLU A 55 30.20 7.13 5.90
N GLY A 56 30.40 6.01 6.61
CA GLY A 56 31.25 5.94 7.80
C GLY A 56 30.72 6.71 9.01
N TRP A 57 29.41 6.94 9.09
CA TRP A 57 28.77 7.65 10.21
C TRP A 57 28.61 6.73 11.42
N HIS A 58 29.36 7.03 12.48
CA HIS A 58 29.32 6.28 13.74
C HIS A 58 28.54 7.03 14.85
N PRO A 59 27.73 6.32 15.66
CA PRO A 59 27.46 4.89 15.58
C PRO A 59 26.59 4.52 14.37
N ILE A 60 26.82 3.34 13.79
CA ILE A 60 25.96 2.82 12.70
C ILE A 60 24.53 2.63 13.23
N TRP A 61 24.42 2.14 14.46
CA TRP A 61 23.15 2.04 15.18
C TRP A 61 22.90 3.31 16.00
N ASP A 62 22.10 4.21 15.44
CA ASP A 62 21.73 5.47 16.06
C ASP A 62 20.21 5.50 16.27
N GLY A 63 19.78 5.40 17.53
CA GLY A 63 18.37 5.24 17.87
C GLY A 63 17.52 6.45 17.50
N GLU A 64 18.06 7.67 17.56
CA GLU A 64 17.34 8.87 17.18
C GLU A 64 17.08 8.89 15.67
N VAL A 65 18.14 8.67 14.88
CA VAL A 65 18.04 8.65 13.41
C VAL A 65 17.13 7.52 12.93
N ILE A 66 17.28 6.32 13.50
CA ILE A 66 16.39 5.19 13.19
C ILE A 66 14.94 5.57 13.51
N THR A 67 14.67 6.13 14.69
CA THR A 67 13.30 6.52 15.08
C THR A 67 12.74 7.56 14.12
N THR A 68 13.51 8.58 13.72
CA THR A 68 13.07 9.59 12.75
C THR A 68 12.68 8.98 11.41
N VAL A 69 13.47 8.03 10.89
CA VAL A 69 13.15 7.34 9.63
C VAL A 69 11.92 6.45 9.78
N GLU A 70 11.80 5.72 10.90
CA GLU A 70 10.69 4.81 11.16
C GLU A 70 9.35 5.52 11.39
N LEU A 71 9.37 6.75 11.92
CA LEU A 71 8.18 7.61 11.98
C LEU A 71 7.60 7.95 10.60
N THR A 72 8.35 7.67 9.52
CA THR A 72 7.88 7.76 8.15
C THR A 72 7.61 6.37 7.58
N ALA A 73 8.59 5.46 7.61
CA ALA A 73 8.50 4.16 6.95
C ALA A 73 7.34 3.29 7.50
N VAL A 74 7.17 3.22 8.82
CA VAL A 74 6.13 2.39 9.45
C VAL A 74 4.71 2.85 9.08
N PRO A 75 4.36 4.16 9.14
CA PRO A 75 3.07 4.64 8.62
C PRO A 75 2.81 4.28 7.16
N PHE A 76 3.82 4.34 6.28
CA PHE A 76 3.67 3.88 4.90
C PHE A 76 3.33 2.38 4.83
N GLY A 77 4.03 1.55 5.61
CA GLY A 77 3.73 0.12 5.72
C GLY A 77 2.31 -0.16 6.24
N PHE A 78 1.85 0.60 7.23
CA PHE A 78 0.49 0.50 7.75
C PHE A 78 -0.57 0.88 6.70
N LEU A 79 -0.42 2.04 6.06
CA LEU A 79 -1.36 2.54 5.04
C LEU A 79 -1.39 1.61 3.82
N ALA A 80 -0.23 1.13 3.40
CA ALA A 80 -0.14 0.09 2.38
C ALA A 80 -0.74 -1.22 2.88
N GLY A 81 -0.59 -1.59 4.15
CA GLY A 81 -1.21 -2.79 4.73
C GLY A 81 -2.74 -2.75 4.71
N ILE A 82 -3.33 -1.66 5.18
CA ILE A 82 -4.79 -1.52 5.26
C ILE A 82 -5.44 -1.29 3.89
N GLY A 83 -4.68 -0.83 2.89
CA GLY A 83 -5.15 -0.62 1.51
C GLY A 83 -5.30 0.83 1.08
N GLY A 84 -4.97 1.78 1.96
CA GLY A 84 -5.05 3.22 1.65
C GLY A 84 -4.14 3.66 0.50
N PHE A 85 -3.10 2.87 0.18
CA PHE A 85 -2.18 3.14 -0.93
C PHE A 85 -2.24 2.13 -2.08
N ASP A 86 -3.26 1.28 -2.16
CA ASP A 86 -3.37 0.30 -3.25
C ASP A 86 -3.51 0.96 -4.62
N TYR A 87 -4.18 2.11 -4.70
CA TYR A 87 -4.22 2.92 -5.93
C TYR A 87 -2.82 3.36 -6.37
N TRP A 88 -2.05 3.99 -5.47
CA TRP A 88 -0.71 4.50 -5.76
C TRP A 88 0.25 3.39 -6.13
N ALA A 89 0.20 2.25 -5.43
CA ALA A 89 1.01 1.09 -5.76
C ALA A 89 0.71 0.59 -7.18
N ARG A 90 -0.57 0.52 -7.56
CA ARG A 90 -0.99 0.10 -8.91
C ARG A 90 -0.61 1.11 -9.98
N TYR A 91 -0.71 2.40 -9.68
CA TYR A 91 -0.24 3.47 -10.54
C TYR A 91 1.27 3.38 -10.79
N VAL A 92 2.09 3.22 -9.74
CA VAL A 92 3.56 3.14 -9.84
C VAL A 92 4.02 1.95 -10.69
N ILE A 93 3.32 0.80 -10.63
CA ILE A 93 3.66 -0.37 -11.46
C ILE A 93 3.02 -0.34 -12.86
N GLY A 94 2.38 0.78 -13.25
CA GLY A 94 1.77 0.92 -14.57
C GLY A 94 0.55 0.03 -14.80
N SER A 95 -0.17 -0.35 -13.74
CA SER A 95 -1.41 -1.12 -13.89
C SER A 95 -2.46 -0.33 -14.67
N PRO A 96 -3.30 -0.99 -15.49
CA PRO A 96 -4.44 -0.32 -16.11
C PRO A 96 -5.32 0.36 -15.07
N THR A 97 -5.76 1.57 -15.41
CA THR A 97 -6.76 2.30 -14.63
C THR A 97 -8.02 1.44 -14.54
N ARG A 98 -8.68 1.48 -13.38
CA ARG A 98 -9.99 0.87 -13.20
C ARG A 98 -11.03 2.00 -13.18
N PRO A 99 -12.26 1.77 -13.65
CA PRO A 99 -13.36 2.69 -13.39
C PRO A 99 -13.42 2.97 -11.88
N GLU A 100 -13.33 4.24 -11.53
CA GLU A 100 -13.35 4.73 -10.16
C GLU A 100 -14.82 4.89 -9.73
N ASP A 101 -15.22 4.38 -8.57
CA ASP A 101 -16.59 4.57 -8.07
C ASP A 101 -16.77 5.96 -7.43
N HIS A 102 -15.67 6.70 -7.24
CA HIS A 102 -15.66 8.07 -6.72
C HIS A 102 -15.80 9.20 -7.77
N SER A 103 -15.90 8.91 -9.08
CA SER A 103 -16.12 9.95 -10.12
C SER A 103 -17.58 10.37 -10.33
N GLY A 104 -18.48 9.98 -9.43
CA GLY A 104 -19.94 10.22 -9.52
C GLY A 104 -20.49 11.33 -8.63
N HIS A 105 -19.64 12.17 -8.04
CA HIS A 105 -20.05 13.34 -7.26
C HIS A 105 -20.02 14.63 -8.08
#